data_AF-A0A9D3AI99-F1
#
_entry.id   AF-A0A9D3AI99-F1
#
_cell.length_a   1.000
_cell.length_b   1.000
_cell.length_c   1.000
_cell.angle_alpha   90.00
_cell.angle_beta   90.00
_cell.angle_gamma   90.00
#
_symmetry.space_group_name_H-M   'P 1'
#
loop_
_entity.id
_entity.type
_entity.pdbx_description
1 polymer ?
#
loop_
_entity_poly.entity_id
_entity_poly.type
_entity_poly.pdbx_seq_one_letter_code
_entity_poly.pdbx_strand_id
1 'polypeptide(L)'
;MEEIRGMKDKSYLFEAAVTELTMNVLDSGEGFLAGEGEYPLPGRLAVLAEGFAQEMDLEQVNERLKEEGFESLYARSLYEAGLIYAFSHGLSYEEWKKLYHDYMERYRGKIDPSKQIFPGGKITLKQLEAYVRDNSSSDGMETKMLTRFMETGIVESKNDEDFYRFMDQNVENFSAVREKARYYFCKYLDLYIRQKCENYYESCETSERMLRQYGSALDKDERGYLERLALEELNFLKPLTALKRDAQKSKGRMSLEEKKELLENTALTPGGIFDEFNYFYFGYVSVDWLELVFELYGPVEDWPENLKIRIAHSLGYCTRNPGENEKKEALKKLRGKEEEEARKEEERNQEYERDEKKAAKLYQRGRSGEDFFREFITGKRDINRETLITFLLFVKMKITLDDDNKITLMRMNRILENCGFGQLNPGVGFDRFVIEFLRSKDPFAVLEEHVDRQVTRGQNFYLYKVYRDAYCHQEELAEYLGRK
;
A
#
# COMPACT_ATOMS: atom_id res chain seq x y z
N MET A 1 23.00 1.08 39.59
CA MET A 1 22.35 2.17 38.83
C MET A 1 21.69 1.56 37.60
N GLU A 2 20.74 0.68 37.88
CA GLU A 2 19.67 0.29 36.97
C GLU A 2 18.42 1.03 37.45
N GLU A 3 17.42 1.15 36.57
CA GLU A 3 16.16 1.89 36.71
C GLU A 3 16.22 3.38 36.32
N ILE A 4 15.83 3.65 35.07
CA ILE A 4 14.70 4.52 34.65
C ILE A 4 14.50 4.23 33.15
N ARG A 5 13.65 3.23 32.85
CA ARG A 5 13.02 3.07 31.54
C ARG A 5 11.59 2.60 31.78
N GLY A 6 10.81 3.46 32.43
CA GLY A 6 9.37 3.27 32.57
C GLY A 6 8.71 3.43 31.21
N MET A 7 8.39 2.31 30.56
CA MET A 7 7.32 2.27 29.56
C MET A 7 6.04 2.65 30.29
N LYS A 8 5.58 3.91 30.16
CA LYS A 8 4.20 4.26 30.52
C LYS A 8 3.30 3.44 29.61
N ASP A 9 2.37 2.71 30.21
CA ASP A 9 1.42 1.85 29.51
C ASP A 9 0.58 2.70 28.53
N LYS A 10 0.58 2.32 27.24
CA LYS A 10 -0.15 3.02 26.18
C LYS A 10 -1.67 3.08 26.47
N SER A 11 -2.19 2.11 27.22
CA SER A 11 -3.62 2.07 27.59
C SER A 11 -4.09 3.27 28.40
N TYR A 12 -3.22 3.76 29.28
CA TYR A 12 -3.50 4.94 30.09
C TYR A 12 -3.66 6.21 29.22
N LEU A 13 -3.01 6.29 28.07
CA LEU A 13 -3.08 7.47 27.19
C LEU A 13 -4.46 7.60 26.54
N PHE A 14 -5.04 6.50 26.05
CA PHE A 14 -6.39 6.52 25.47
C PHE A 14 -7.43 6.82 26.54
N GLU A 15 -7.34 6.18 27.70
CA GLU A 15 -8.24 6.39 28.84
C GLU A 15 -8.18 7.83 29.37
N ALA A 16 -6.97 8.39 29.49
CA ALA A 16 -6.78 9.79 29.86
C ALA A 16 -7.43 10.74 28.84
N ALA A 17 -7.24 10.50 27.53
CA ALA A 17 -7.83 11.33 26.49
C ALA A 17 -9.37 11.30 26.51
N VAL A 18 -9.99 10.11 26.63
CA VAL A 18 -11.45 10.00 26.79
C VAL A 18 -11.92 10.75 28.03
N THR A 19 -11.22 10.59 29.16
CA THR A 19 -11.58 11.27 30.42
C THR A 19 -11.47 12.80 30.30
N GLU A 20 -10.38 13.31 29.74
CA GLU A 20 -10.15 14.74 29.54
C GLU A 20 -11.19 15.35 28.60
N LEU A 21 -11.49 14.68 27.48
CA LEU A 21 -12.54 15.10 26.55
C LEU A 21 -13.91 15.17 27.24
N THR A 22 -14.25 14.14 28.03
CA THR A 22 -15.50 14.12 28.79
C THR A 22 -15.56 15.25 29.84
N MET A 23 -14.46 15.53 30.54
CA MET A 23 -14.40 16.65 31.50
C MET A 23 -14.55 18.01 30.81
N ASN A 24 -13.93 18.21 29.65
CA ASN A 24 -14.05 19.44 28.86
C ASN A 24 -15.46 19.63 28.26
N VAL A 25 -16.18 18.54 27.99
CA VAL A 25 -17.59 18.59 27.57
C VAL A 25 -18.51 18.99 28.73
N LEU A 26 -18.19 18.56 29.96
CA LEU A 26 -18.94 18.93 31.17
C LEU A 26 -18.64 20.37 31.63
N ASP A 27 -17.42 20.87 31.44
CA ASP A 27 -17.01 22.26 31.65
C ASP A 27 -16.99 23.03 30.32
N SER A 28 -18.18 23.30 29.77
CA SER A 28 -18.31 24.17 28.57
C SER A 28 -17.75 25.58 28.85
N GLY A 29 -16.47 25.81 28.50
CA GLY A 29 -15.83 27.12 28.70
C GLY A 29 -14.45 27.32 28.08
N GLU A 30 -13.52 26.37 28.14
CA GLU A 30 -12.14 26.60 27.67
C GLU A 30 -11.58 25.40 26.90
N GLY A 31 -11.05 25.68 25.71
CA GLY A 31 -10.48 24.67 24.81
C GLY A 31 -9.22 24.01 25.37
N PHE A 32 -8.91 22.83 24.83
CA PHE A 32 -7.74 22.00 25.11
C PHE A 32 -6.52 22.83 25.54
N LEU A 33 -6.22 22.80 26.85
CA LEU A 33 -5.01 23.38 27.41
C LEU A 33 -3.83 22.48 27.09
N ALA A 34 -2.94 23.00 26.26
CA ALA A 34 -1.63 22.45 26.00
C ALA A 34 -0.80 22.41 27.29
N GLY A 35 -0.31 21.23 27.65
CA GLY A 35 0.87 21.08 28.51
C GLY A 35 0.75 20.03 29.59
N GLU A 36 1.28 18.83 29.34
CA GLU A 36 2.51 18.33 29.97
C GLU A 36 2.84 16.93 29.42
N GLY A 37 3.87 16.83 28.58
CA GLY A 37 4.45 15.56 28.14
C GLY A 37 3.51 14.66 27.31
N GLU A 38 2.74 15.25 26.41
CA GLU A 38 1.85 14.52 25.50
C GLU A 38 2.67 13.68 24.51
N TYR A 39 2.51 12.35 24.60
CA TYR A 39 2.56 11.54 23.38
C TYR A 39 1.15 11.67 22.78
N PRO A 40 0.93 12.54 21.78
CA PRO A 40 -0.39 12.66 21.18
C PRO A 40 -0.79 11.29 20.64
N LEU A 41 -1.98 10.84 21.00
CA LEU A 41 -2.54 9.62 20.42
C LEU A 41 -2.51 9.73 18.89
N PRO A 42 -2.22 8.63 18.16
CA PRO A 42 -2.43 8.58 16.73
C PRO A 42 -3.80 9.16 16.34
N GLY A 43 -3.86 9.98 15.29
CA GLY A 43 -5.05 10.78 14.97
C GLY A 43 -6.36 9.98 14.87
N ARG A 44 -6.31 8.77 14.30
CA ARG A 44 -7.45 7.84 14.27
C ARG A 44 -7.97 7.49 15.66
N LEU A 45 -7.07 7.26 16.63
CA LEU A 45 -7.43 6.96 18.02
C LEU A 45 -8.04 8.18 18.71
N ALA A 46 -7.55 9.38 18.41
CA ALA A 46 -8.13 10.61 18.94
C ALA A 46 -9.60 10.76 18.52
N VAL A 47 -9.93 10.46 17.26
CA VAL A 47 -11.33 10.47 16.77
C VAL A 47 -12.19 9.41 17.48
N LEU A 48 -11.66 8.22 17.74
CA LEU A 48 -12.41 7.19 18.48
C LEU A 48 -12.63 7.57 19.95
N ALA A 49 -11.63 8.20 20.58
CA ALA A 49 -11.75 8.71 21.95
C ALA A 49 -12.79 9.85 22.02
N GLU A 50 -12.77 10.75 21.04
CA GLU A 50 -13.78 11.80 20.85
C GLU A 50 -15.18 11.21 20.73
N GLY A 51 -15.34 10.15 19.92
CA GLY A 51 -16.61 9.46 19.74
C GLY A 51 -17.22 8.96 21.04
N PHE A 52 -16.43 8.33 21.91
CA PHE A 52 -16.91 7.89 23.23
C PHE A 52 -17.22 9.06 24.18
N ALA A 53 -16.37 10.09 24.18
CA ALA A 53 -16.53 11.23 25.09
C ALA A 53 -17.73 12.11 24.74
N GLN A 54 -18.08 12.22 23.46
CA GLN A 54 -19.22 12.99 22.97
C GLN A 54 -20.49 12.14 22.75
N GLU A 55 -20.49 10.87 23.17
CA GLU A 55 -21.61 9.95 22.98
C GLU A 55 -22.09 9.87 21.52
N MET A 56 -21.14 9.89 20.58
CA MET A 56 -21.43 9.81 19.15
C MET A 56 -22.00 8.43 18.80
N ASP A 57 -22.97 8.42 17.89
CA ASP A 57 -23.44 7.18 17.28
C ASP A 57 -22.46 6.67 16.19
N LEU A 58 -22.73 5.46 15.69
CA LEU A 58 -21.89 4.80 14.69
C LEU A 58 -21.76 5.61 13.38
N GLU A 59 -22.81 6.32 12.97
CA GLU A 59 -22.80 7.10 11.73
C GLU A 59 -21.90 8.33 11.92
N GLN A 60 -22.08 9.05 13.02
CA GLN A 60 -21.29 10.22 13.39
C GLN A 60 -19.79 9.90 13.52
N VAL A 61 -19.42 8.79 14.19
CA VAL A 61 -18.01 8.39 14.31
C VAL A 61 -17.39 8.08 12.95
N ASN A 62 -18.12 7.38 12.07
CA ASN A 62 -17.62 7.05 10.73
C ASN A 62 -17.52 8.29 9.83
N GLU A 63 -18.44 9.25 9.95
CA GLU A 63 -18.35 10.54 9.27
C GLU A 63 -17.12 11.32 9.74
N ARG A 64 -16.90 11.40 11.06
CA ARG A 64 -15.75 12.08 11.65
C ARG A 64 -14.42 11.46 11.22
N LEU A 65 -14.32 10.12 11.23
CA LEU A 65 -13.15 9.40 10.71
C LEU A 65 -12.86 9.78 9.25
N LYS A 66 -13.90 9.83 8.43
CA LYS A 66 -13.78 10.16 7.00
C LYS A 66 -13.40 11.62 6.76
N GLU A 67 -13.91 12.56 7.55
CA GLU A 67 -13.54 13.99 7.48
C GLU A 67 -12.05 14.20 7.77
N GLU A 68 -11.51 13.48 8.76
CA GLU A 68 -10.10 13.52 9.13
C GLU A 68 -9.21 12.65 8.22
N GLY A 69 -9.78 12.00 7.21
CA GLY A 69 -9.06 11.21 6.21
C GLY A 69 -8.72 9.78 6.63
N PHE A 70 -9.32 9.28 7.72
CA PHE A 70 -9.18 7.90 8.19
C PHE A 70 -10.25 6.97 7.60
N GLU A 71 -9.98 5.67 7.62
CA GLU A 71 -10.93 4.66 7.19
C GLU A 71 -12.12 4.51 8.15
N SER A 72 -13.30 4.18 7.62
CA SER A 72 -14.43 3.80 8.48
C SER A 72 -14.12 2.54 9.30
N LEU A 73 -14.84 2.32 10.40
CA LEU A 73 -14.79 1.06 11.14
C LEU A 73 -15.14 -0.13 10.21
N TYR A 74 -14.46 -1.25 10.41
CA TYR A 74 -14.52 -2.42 9.55
C TYR A 74 -15.13 -3.61 10.29
N ALA A 75 -16.35 -3.99 9.90
CA ALA A 75 -17.12 -5.08 10.53
C ALA A 75 -16.44 -6.45 10.50
N ARG A 76 -15.48 -6.67 9.59
CA ARG A 76 -14.70 -7.92 9.53
C ARG A 76 -13.36 -7.83 10.27
N SER A 77 -13.05 -6.71 10.91
CA SER A 77 -12.03 -6.68 11.96
C SER A 77 -12.67 -7.13 13.26
N LEU A 78 -12.12 -8.18 13.87
CA LEU A 78 -12.61 -8.70 15.16
C LEU A 78 -12.69 -7.60 16.22
N TYR A 79 -11.70 -6.71 16.19
CA TYR A 79 -11.57 -5.63 17.15
C TYR A 79 -12.57 -4.49 16.84
N GLU A 80 -12.62 -4.03 15.59
CA GLU A 80 -13.52 -2.92 15.23
C GLU A 80 -15.00 -3.34 15.22
N ALA A 81 -15.31 -4.64 15.12
CA ALA A 81 -16.67 -5.15 15.32
C ALA A 81 -17.23 -4.84 16.73
N GLY A 82 -16.38 -4.88 17.76
CA GLY A 82 -16.78 -4.46 19.11
C GLY A 82 -17.04 -2.95 19.21
N LEU A 83 -16.23 -2.13 18.52
CA LEU A 83 -16.46 -0.68 18.44
C LEU A 83 -17.76 -0.36 17.69
N ILE A 84 -18.04 -1.07 16.59
CA ILE A 84 -19.29 -0.93 15.84
C ILE A 84 -20.48 -1.23 16.75
N TYR A 85 -20.43 -2.34 17.51
CA TYR A 85 -21.48 -2.69 18.47
C TYR A 85 -21.65 -1.60 19.54
N ALA A 86 -20.55 -1.08 20.09
CA ALA A 86 -20.59 -0.06 21.13
C ALA A 86 -21.25 1.23 20.65
N PHE A 87 -20.80 1.79 19.53
CA PHE A 87 -21.35 3.03 19.00
C PHE A 87 -22.79 2.84 18.49
N SER A 88 -23.16 1.66 17.97
CA SER A 88 -24.54 1.42 17.53
C SER A 88 -25.53 1.25 18.70
N HIS A 89 -25.05 0.92 19.89
CA HIS A 89 -25.88 0.69 21.09
C HIS A 89 -25.70 1.77 22.16
N GLY A 90 -24.91 2.83 21.89
CA GLY A 90 -24.66 3.91 22.83
C GLY A 90 -23.93 3.47 24.09
N LEU A 91 -23.04 2.49 23.99
CA LEU A 91 -22.22 2.06 25.13
C LEU A 91 -21.18 3.12 25.46
N SER A 92 -20.97 3.36 26.75
CA SER A 92 -19.82 4.12 27.23
C SER A 92 -18.50 3.37 26.98
N TYR A 93 -17.39 4.10 27.04
CA TYR A 93 -16.05 3.51 26.94
C TYR A 93 -15.82 2.36 27.93
N GLU A 94 -16.25 2.53 29.19
CA GLU A 94 -16.08 1.50 30.23
C GLU A 94 -16.92 0.25 29.97
N GLU A 95 -18.15 0.42 29.48
CA GLU A 95 -19.01 -0.70 29.10
C GLU A 95 -18.44 -1.46 27.91
N TRP A 96 -17.99 -0.76 26.88
CA TRP A 96 -17.33 -1.37 25.72
C TRP A 96 -16.03 -2.08 26.12
N LYS A 97 -15.18 -1.48 26.95
CA LYS A 97 -13.92 -2.07 27.44
C LYS A 97 -14.18 -3.39 28.16
N LYS A 98 -15.20 -3.42 29.02
CA LYS A 98 -15.65 -4.64 29.70
C LYS A 98 -16.15 -5.69 28.70
N LEU A 99 -17.02 -5.30 27.77
CA LEU A 99 -17.57 -6.19 26.74
C LEU A 99 -16.46 -6.82 25.87
N TYR A 100 -15.50 -6.00 25.45
CA TYR A 100 -14.36 -6.46 24.66
C TYR A 100 -13.50 -7.45 25.48
N HIS A 101 -13.17 -7.11 26.72
CA HIS A 101 -12.41 -8.00 27.60
C HIS A 101 -13.11 -9.36 27.79
N ASP A 102 -14.41 -9.34 28.08
CA ASP A 102 -15.22 -10.54 28.30
C ASP A 102 -15.25 -11.44 27.05
N TYR A 103 -15.39 -10.86 25.85
CA TYR A 103 -15.35 -11.62 24.61
C TYR A 103 -13.96 -12.19 24.32
N MET A 104 -12.89 -11.42 24.52
CA MET A 104 -11.53 -11.86 24.18
C MET A 104 -11.05 -13.02 25.06
N GLU A 105 -11.49 -13.11 26.31
CA GLU A 105 -11.27 -14.28 27.16
C GLU A 105 -11.99 -15.53 26.62
N ARG A 106 -13.19 -15.37 26.03
CA ARG A 106 -13.93 -16.47 25.37
C ARG A 106 -13.32 -16.85 24.00
N TYR A 107 -12.66 -15.91 23.33
CA TYR A 107 -12.12 -16.08 21.97
C TYR A 107 -10.80 -16.87 21.91
N ARG A 108 -10.03 -16.91 23.01
CA ARG A 108 -8.68 -17.50 23.05
C ARG A 108 -8.69 -18.95 22.57
N GLY A 109 -8.05 -19.20 21.41
CA GLY A 109 -7.89 -20.54 20.83
C GLY A 109 -8.90 -20.95 19.75
N LYS A 110 -9.77 -20.05 19.28
CA LYS A 110 -10.76 -20.35 18.21
C LYS A 110 -10.29 -20.11 16.77
N ILE A 111 -9.15 -19.44 16.56
CA ILE A 111 -8.59 -19.23 15.21
C ILE A 111 -7.74 -20.44 14.82
N ASP A 112 -8.05 -21.02 13.67
CA ASP A 112 -7.17 -21.98 12.99
C ASP A 112 -6.19 -21.23 12.06
N PRO A 113 -4.91 -21.08 12.44
CA PRO A 113 -3.90 -20.41 11.59
C PRO A 113 -3.63 -21.16 10.27
N SER A 114 -4.16 -22.38 10.07
CA SER A 114 -4.01 -23.15 8.84
C SER A 114 -4.95 -22.74 7.70
N LYS A 115 -5.98 -21.91 7.98
CA LYS A 115 -6.92 -21.39 6.97
C LYS A 115 -6.41 -20.17 6.20
N GLN A 116 -5.11 -20.10 5.94
CA GLN A 116 -4.57 -19.06 5.05
C GLN A 116 -4.97 -19.36 3.61
N ILE A 117 -5.65 -18.38 2.98
CA ILE A 117 -6.11 -18.44 1.57
C ILE A 117 -4.96 -18.82 0.62
N PHE A 118 -3.75 -18.32 0.92
CA PHE A 118 -2.52 -18.79 0.28
C PHE A 118 -1.82 -19.73 1.25
N PRO A 119 -1.76 -21.05 0.98
CA PRO A 119 -1.00 -21.97 1.81
C PRO A 119 0.45 -21.48 1.81
N GLY A 120 1.02 -21.25 2.99
CA GLY A 120 2.31 -20.58 3.15
C GLY A 120 3.38 -21.08 2.15
N GLY A 121 4.04 -20.15 1.46
CA GLY A 121 5.05 -20.49 0.44
C GLY A 121 5.08 -19.55 -0.76
N LYS A 122 5.15 -20.14 -1.96
CA LYS A 122 5.11 -19.47 -3.27
C LYS A 122 3.65 -19.30 -3.72
N ILE A 123 3.31 -18.12 -4.24
CA ILE A 123 1.99 -17.82 -4.79
C ILE A 123 2.06 -18.08 -6.29
N THR A 124 1.34 -19.07 -6.81
CA THR A 124 1.29 -19.32 -8.26
C THR A 124 0.30 -18.39 -8.94
N LEU A 125 0.45 -18.20 -10.25
CA LEU A 125 -0.51 -17.45 -11.05
C LEU A 125 -1.92 -18.04 -10.88
N LYS A 126 -2.07 -19.36 -11.01
CA LYS A 126 -3.34 -20.08 -10.81
C LYS A 126 -3.98 -19.83 -9.44
N GLN A 127 -3.17 -19.68 -8.38
CA GLN A 127 -3.69 -19.35 -7.04
C GLN A 127 -4.22 -17.92 -6.96
N LEU A 128 -3.52 -16.95 -7.56
CA LEU A 128 -4.01 -15.57 -7.66
C LEU A 128 -5.33 -15.52 -8.44
N GLU A 129 -5.40 -16.21 -9.57
CA GLU A 129 -6.59 -16.29 -10.41
C GLU A 129 -7.78 -16.90 -9.67
N ALA A 130 -7.53 -17.97 -8.91
CA ALA A 130 -8.55 -18.59 -8.06
C ALA A 130 -9.05 -17.60 -7.00
N TYR A 131 -8.15 -16.93 -6.28
CA TYR A 131 -8.54 -15.90 -5.30
C TYR A 131 -9.43 -14.81 -5.91
N VAL A 132 -9.03 -14.27 -7.07
CA VAL A 132 -9.81 -13.22 -7.74
C VAL A 132 -11.17 -13.75 -8.19
N ARG A 133 -11.24 -14.95 -8.79
CA ARG A 133 -12.50 -15.57 -9.23
C ARG A 133 -13.44 -15.84 -8.06
N ASP A 134 -12.93 -16.40 -6.98
CA ASP A 134 -13.72 -16.77 -5.80
C ASP A 134 -14.26 -15.54 -5.06
N ASN A 135 -13.56 -14.40 -5.17
CA ASN A 135 -13.99 -13.12 -4.60
C ASN A 135 -14.72 -12.19 -5.59
N SER A 136 -14.82 -12.59 -6.87
CA SER A 136 -15.56 -11.87 -7.92
C SER A 136 -16.91 -12.48 -8.23
N SER A 137 -17.10 -13.79 -7.99
CA SER A 137 -18.31 -14.52 -8.34
C SER A 137 -19.47 -14.27 -7.37
N SER A 138 -20.70 -14.26 -7.88
CA SER A 138 -21.97 -14.12 -7.15
C SER A 138 -22.36 -15.35 -6.31
N ASP A 139 -21.69 -16.49 -6.50
CA ASP A 139 -22.03 -17.77 -5.84
C ASP A 139 -21.46 -17.89 -4.42
N GLY A 140 -20.53 -17.00 -4.04
CA GLY A 140 -20.18 -16.70 -2.65
C GLY A 140 -20.73 -15.33 -2.26
N MET A 141 -20.88 -15.04 -0.96
CA MET A 141 -21.12 -13.66 -0.55
C MET A 141 -19.94 -12.81 -1.03
N GLU A 142 -20.16 -11.97 -2.05
CA GLU A 142 -19.21 -10.92 -2.43
C GLU A 142 -18.69 -10.26 -1.15
N THR A 143 -17.39 -10.00 -1.03
CA THR A 143 -16.79 -9.46 0.21
C THR A 143 -17.54 -8.24 0.76
N LYS A 144 -18.23 -7.47 -0.10
CA LYS A 144 -19.08 -6.32 0.27
C LYS A 144 -20.41 -6.78 0.88
N MET A 145 -21.06 -7.78 0.30
CA MET A 145 -22.23 -8.44 0.90
C MET A 145 -21.87 -9.09 2.23
N LEU A 146 -20.73 -9.77 2.32
CA LEU A 146 -20.26 -10.35 3.59
C LEU A 146 -19.97 -9.27 4.64
N THR A 147 -19.29 -8.18 4.26
CA THR A 147 -19.01 -7.07 5.20
C THR A 147 -20.31 -6.42 5.67
N ARG A 148 -21.28 -6.18 4.78
CA ARG A 148 -22.60 -5.66 5.14
C ARG A 148 -23.38 -6.63 6.02
N PHE A 149 -23.36 -7.93 5.71
CA PHE A 149 -23.98 -8.95 6.54
C PHE A 149 -23.40 -8.94 7.96
N MET A 150 -22.08 -8.84 8.08
CA MET A 150 -21.39 -8.73 9.36
C MET A 150 -21.83 -7.47 10.11
N GLU A 151 -21.81 -6.32 9.43
CA GLU A 151 -22.21 -5.03 9.99
C GLU A 151 -23.68 -5.04 10.47
N THR A 152 -24.61 -5.49 9.64
CA THR A 152 -26.03 -5.61 10.00
C THR A 152 -26.22 -6.55 11.19
N GLY A 153 -25.57 -7.71 11.19
CA GLY A 153 -25.67 -8.65 12.31
C GLY A 153 -25.11 -8.12 13.62
N ILE A 154 -24.05 -7.31 13.56
CA ILE A 154 -23.51 -6.60 14.73
C ILE A 154 -24.52 -5.55 15.23
N VAL A 155 -25.03 -4.71 14.34
CA VAL A 155 -25.96 -3.61 14.69
C VAL A 155 -27.31 -4.14 15.19
N GLU A 156 -27.81 -5.26 14.66
CA GLU A 156 -29.09 -5.86 15.07
C GLU A 156 -29.00 -6.73 16.33
N SER A 157 -27.80 -6.91 16.90
CA SER A 157 -27.59 -7.70 18.12
C SER A 157 -28.25 -7.02 19.32
N LYS A 158 -29.27 -7.64 19.92
CA LYS A 158 -30.11 -6.98 20.94
C LYS A 158 -29.47 -6.78 22.30
N ASN A 159 -28.43 -7.55 22.59
CA ASN A 159 -27.72 -7.58 23.87
C ASN A 159 -26.38 -8.30 23.68
N ASP A 160 -25.54 -8.24 24.71
CA ASP A 160 -24.16 -8.73 24.67
C ASP A 160 -24.07 -10.23 24.35
N GLU A 161 -24.99 -11.06 24.84
CA GLU A 161 -24.97 -12.50 24.55
C GLU A 161 -25.45 -12.84 23.12
N ASP A 162 -26.32 -12.02 22.54
CA ASP A 162 -26.64 -12.13 21.12
C ASP A 162 -25.44 -11.69 20.26
N PHE A 163 -24.76 -10.61 20.64
CA PHE A 163 -23.52 -10.16 20.00
C PHE A 163 -22.41 -11.22 20.06
N TYR A 164 -22.10 -11.78 21.24
CA TYR A 164 -21.07 -12.81 21.39
C TYR A 164 -21.36 -14.06 20.55
N ARG A 165 -22.64 -14.46 20.48
CA ARG A 165 -23.06 -15.58 19.65
C ARG A 165 -22.90 -15.29 18.17
N PHE A 166 -23.24 -14.07 17.74
CA PHE A 166 -23.01 -13.63 16.37
C PHE A 166 -21.51 -13.68 16.02
N MET A 167 -20.66 -13.13 16.89
CA MET A 167 -19.21 -13.14 16.71
C MET A 167 -18.65 -14.57 16.62
N ASP A 168 -19.08 -15.47 17.51
CA ASP A 168 -18.65 -16.88 17.52
C ASP A 168 -19.06 -17.65 16.26
N GLN A 169 -20.30 -17.45 15.77
CA GLN A 169 -20.78 -18.08 14.54
C GLN A 169 -20.04 -17.60 13.29
N ASN A 170 -19.42 -16.42 13.36
CA ASN A 170 -18.76 -15.76 12.25
C ASN A 170 -17.24 -15.66 12.41
N VAL A 171 -16.63 -16.45 13.31
CA VAL A 171 -15.19 -16.37 13.61
C VAL A 171 -14.30 -16.47 12.36
N GLU A 172 -14.70 -17.29 11.40
CA GLU A 172 -14.00 -17.53 10.12
C GLU A 172 -14.12 -16.36 9.13
N ASN A 173 -15.07 -15.46 9.35
CA ASN A 173 -15.31 -14.31 8.49
C ASN A 173 -14.48 -13.10 8.92
N PHE A 174 -13.85 -13.10 10.11
CA PHE A 174 -12.93 -12.02 10.48
C PHE A 174 -11.62 -12.10 9.70
N SER A 175 -11.03 -10.94 9.43
CA SER A 175 -9.75 -10.80 8.74
C SER A 175 -8.90 -9.76 9.46
N ALA A 176 -7.59 -9.95 9.42
CA ALA A 176 -6.61 -8.98 9.90
C ALA A 176 -6.38 -7.82 8.92
N VAL A 177 -6.99 -7.87 7.72
CA VAL A 177 -6.83 -6.87 6.65
C VAL A 177 -8.18 -6.50 6.05
N ARG A 178 -8.26 -5.35 5.37
CA ARG A 178 -9.44 -4.97 4.60
C ARG A 178 -9.51 -5.80 3.32
N GLU A 179 -10.27 -6.88 3.38
CA GLU A 179 -10.36 -7.84 2.27
C GLU A 179 -10.82 -7.21 0.95
N LYS A 180 -11.58 -6.09 0.98
CA LYS A 180 -11.92 -5.38 -0.26
C LYS A 180 -10.76 -4.63 -0.89
N ALA A 181 -9.90 -4.00 -0.10
CA ALA A 181 -8.70 -3.35 -0.62
C ALA A 181 -7.76 -4.40 -1.24
N ARG A 182 -7.54 -5.50 -0.52
CA ARG A 182 -6.79 -6.66 -1.02
C ARG A 182 -7.38 -7.26 -2.29
N TYR A 183 -8.70 -7.46 -2.32
CA TYR A 183 -9.40 -7.95 -3.51
C TYR A 183 -9.12 -7.07 -4.73
N TYR A 184 -9.27 -5.75 -4.60
CA TYR A 184 -9.01 -4.85 -5.73
C TYR A 184 -7.54 -4.85 -6.14
N PHE A 185 -6.61 -4.85 -5.18
CA PHE A 185 -5.19 -4.99 -5.49
C PHE A 185 -4.89 -6.27 -6.29
N CYS A 186 -5.34 -7.43 -5.79
CA CYS A 186 -5.16 -8.72 -6.47
C CYS A 186 -5.89 -8.79 -7.82
N LYS A 187 -7.09 -8.23 -7.93
CA LYS A 187 -7.86 -8.21 -9.18
C LYS A 187 -7.12 -7.44 -10.28
N TYR A 188 -6.63 -6.24 -9.97
CA TYR A 188 -5.92 -5.44 -10.97
C TYR A 188 -4.51 -5.98 -11.25
N LEU A 189 -3.88 -6.64 -10.28
CA LEU A 189 -2.66 -7.41 -10.51
C LEU A 189 -2.91 -8.59 -11.46
N ASP A 190 -4.00 -9.34 -11.26
CA ASP A 190 -4.41 -10.44 -12.13
C ASP A 190 -4.66 -9.97 -13.57
N LEU A 191 -5.40 -8.87 -13.75
CA LEU A 191 -5.62 -8.26 -15.07
C LEU A 191 -4.30 -7.84 -15.74
N TYR A 192 -3.39 -7.23 -14.98
CA TYR A 192 -2.05 -6.86 -15.46
C TYR A 192 -1.27 -8.09 -15.95
N ILE A 193 -1.18 -9.13 -15.13
CA ILE A 193 -0.43 -10.34 -15.46
C ILE A 193 -1.07 -11.05 -16.65
N ARG A 194 -2.40 -11.18 -16.69
CA ARG A 194 -3.10 -11.82 -17.81
C ARG A 194 -2.82 -11.13 -19.13
N GLN A 195 -2.89 -9.80 -19.20
CA GLN A 195 -2.57 -9.08 -20.45
C GLN A 195 -1.13 -9.38 -20.91
N LYS A 196 -0.17 -9.44 -19.99
CA LYS A 196 1.22 -9.78 -20.32
C LYS A 196 1.38 -11.23 -20.79
N CYS A 197 0.65 -12.17 -20.16
CA CYS A 197 0.59 -13.56 -20.61
C CYS A 197 -0.04 -13.69 -22.01
N GLU A 198 -1.12 -12.98 -22.30
CA GLU A 198 -1.76 -12.97 -23.63
C GLU A 198 -0.81 -12.43 -24.70
N ASN A 199 -0.11 -11.31 -24.44
CA ASN A 199 0.91 -10.80 -25.35
C ASN A 199 2.02 -11.85 -25.65
N TYR A 200 2.40 -12.63 -24.64
CA TYR A 200 3.34 -13.74 -24.80
C TYR A 200 2.75 -14.88 -25.63
N TYR A 201 1.48 -15.23 -25.45
CA TYR A 201 0.81 -16.25 -26.25
C TYR A 201 0.69 -15.83 -27.72
N GLU A 202 0.29 -14.60 -28.00
CA GLU A 202 0.27 -14.04 -29.36
C GLU A 202 1.67 -14.06 -30.02
N SER A 203 2.71 -13.79 -29.23
CA SER A 203 4.11 -13.85 -29.66
C SER A 203 4.57 -15.29 -29.95
N CYS A 204 4.10 -16.26 -29.19
CA CYS A 204 4.32 -17.69 -29.44
C CYS A 204 3.69 -18.12 -30.77
N GLU A 205 2.42 -17.79 -30.99
CA GLU A 205 1.69 -18.12 -32.22
C GLU A 205 2.32 -17.47 -33.45
N THR A 206 2.72 -16.20 -33.34
CA THR A 206 3.41 -15.47 -34.41
C THR A 206 4.76 -16.12 -34.72
N SER A 207 5.52 -16.50 -33.69
CA SER A 207 6.81 -17.18 -33.85
C SER A 207 6.65 -18.56 -34.51
N GLU A 208 5.60 -19.31 -34.15
CA GLU A 208 5.28 -20.58 -34.82
C GLU A 208 4.90 -20.39 -36.28
N ARG A 209 4.08 -19.39 -36.60
CA ARG A 209 3.70 -19.07 -37.99
C ARG A 209 4.93 -18.73 -38.84
N MET A 210 5.83 -17.91 -38.31
CA MET A 210 7.12 -17.57 -38.95
C MET A 210 7.95 -18.83 -39.24
N LEU A 211 8.07 -19.73 -38.25
CA LEU A 211 8.82 -20.98 -38.41
C LEU A 211 8.18 -21.92 -39.45
N ARG A 212 6.85 -22.00 -39.52
CA ARG A 212 6.15 -22.80 -40.54
C ARG A 212 6.35 -22.22 -41.94
N GLN A 213 6.37 -20.90 -42.08
CA GLN A 213 6.49 -20.23 -43.37
C GLN A 213 7.92 -20.23 -43.92
N TYR A 214 8.92 -19.95 -43.07
CA TYR A 214 10.30 -19.73 -43.52
C TYR A 214 11.26 -20.86 -43.09
N GLY A 215 10.88 -21.70 -42.12
CA GLY A 215 11.63 -22.88 -41.72
C GLY A 215 13.10 -22.59 -41.41
N SER A 216 14.01 -23.28 -42.11
CA SER A 216 15.46 -23.11 -41.94
C SER A 216 16.03 -21.82 -42.54
N ALA A 217 15.24 -21.05 -43.30
CA ALA A 217 15.67 -19.79 -43.91
C ALA A 217 15.69 -18.60 -42.93
N LEU A 218 15.00 -18.72 -41.78
CA LEU A 218 15.11 -17.75 -40.68
C LEU A 218 16.49 -17.81 -40.03
N ASP A 219 17.08 -16.65 -39.78
CA ASP A 219 18.34 -16.57 -39.04
C ASP A 219 18.14 -17.09 -37.60
N LYS A 220 19.20 -17.63 -36.99
CA LYS A 220 19.16 -18.15 -35.62
C LYS A 220 18.71 -17.09 -34.62
N ASP A 221 19.07 -15.84 -34.84
CA ASP A 221 18.73 -14.73 -33.93
C ASP A 221 17.30 -14.25 -34.11
N GLU A 222 16.69 -14.45 -35.28
CA GLU A 222 15.28 -14.13 -35.55
C GLU A 222 14.33 -15.20 -34.99
N ARG A 223 14.81 -16.44 -34.84
CA ARG A 223 14.00 -17.55 -34.32
C ARG A 223 13.60 -17.30 -32.87
N GLY A 224 12.29 -17.28 -32.63
CA GLY A 224 11.72 -17.06 -31.32
C GLY A 224 12.11 -15.72 -30.69
N TYR A 225 12.57 -14.73 -31.48
CA TYR A 225 12.94 -13.41 -30.98
C TYR A 225 11.76 -12.73 -30.29
N LEU A 226 10.60 -12.69 -30.96
CA LEU A 226 9.37 -12.11 -30.39
C LEU A 226 8.95 -12.79 -29.10
N GLU A 227 9.04 -14.12 -29.06
CA GLU A 227 8.74 -14.89 -27.85
C GLU A 227 9.71 -14.59 -26.71
N ARG A 228 11.02 -14.45 -26.99
CA ARG A 228 12.03 -14.07 -25.99
C ARG A 228 11.78 -12.67 -25.44
N LEU A 229 11.46 -11.72 -26.32
CA LEU A 229 11.13 -10.35 -25.91
C LEU A 229 9.90 -10.32 -25.01
N ALA A 230 8.84 -11.03 -25.38
CA ALA A 230 7.64 -11.13 -24.54
C ALA A 230 7.90 -11.83 -23.20
N LEU A 231 8.83 -12.79 -23.13
CA LEU A 231 9.26 -13.41 -21.86
C LEU A 231 10.01 -12.46 -20.93
N GLU A 232 10.64 -11.40 -21.45
CA GLU A 232 11.29 -10.38 -20.61
C GLU A 232 10.24 -9.52 -19.88
N GLU A 233 9.08 -9.29 -20.50
CA GLU A 233 7.95 -8.61 -19.87
C GLU A 233 7.26 -9.43 -18.77
N LEU A 234 7.60 -10.71 -18.61
CA LEU A 234 7.10 -11.59 -17.55
C LEU A 234 8.07 -11.72 -16.37
N ASN A 235 8.94 -10.73 -16.15
CA ASN A 235 9.96 -10.74 -15.09
C ASN A 235 9.40 -10.98 -13.65
N PHE A 236 8.11 -10.73 -13.45
CA PHE A 236 7.34 -10.97 -12.23
C PHE A 236 6.86 -12.43 -12.06
N LEU A 237 7.17 -13.34 -12.98
CA LEU A 237 6.94 -14.78 -12.91
C LEU A 237 8.27 -15.53 -12.89
N LYS A 238 8.47 -16.45 -11.93
CA LYS A 238 9.67 -17.32 -11.88
C LYS A 238 9.36 -18.75 -11.40
N PRO A 239 10.03 -19.78 -11.96
CA PRO A 239 11.08 -19.71 -12.99
C PRO A 239 10.53 -19.75 -14.43
N LEU A 240 11.13 -18.97 -15.34
CA LEU A 240 10.81 -18.98 -16.78
C LEU A 240 11.85 -19.72 -17.64
N THR A 241 12.84 -20.36 -17.03
CA THR A 241 13.99 -20.95 -17.73
C THR A 241 13.58 -22.00 -18.77
N ALA A 242 12.51 -22.76 -18.51
CA ALA A 242 12.00 -23.75 -19.45
C ALA A 242 11.48 -23.09 -20.74
N LEU A 243 10.67 -22.04 -20.61
CA LEU A 243 10.14 -21.27 -21.72
C LEU A 243 11.24 -20.54 -22.50
N LYS A 244 12.20 -19.93 -21.79
CA LYS A 244 13.36 -19.27 -22.42
C LYS A 244 14.19 -20.24 -23.28
N ARG A 245 14.39 -21.47 -22.80
CA ARG A 245 15.07 -22.54 -23.56
C ARG A 245 14.24 -23.00 -24.75
N ASP A 246 12.93 -23.12 -24.57
CA ASP A 246 12.02 -23.54 -25.64
C ASP A 246 11.94 -22.51 -26.79
N ALA A 247 11.99 -21.22 -26.47
CA ALA A 247 12.03 -20.12 -27.43
C ALA A 247 13.23 -20.19 -28.38
N GLN A 248 14.34 -20.81 -27.97
CA GLN A 248 15.55 -20.98 -28.78
C GLN A 248 15.55 -22.23 -29.66
N LYS A 249 14.61 -23.16 -29.46
CA LYS A 249 14.59 -24.43 -30.20
C LYS A 249 14.09 -24.25 -31.62
N SER A 250 14.75 -24.92 -32.56
CA SER A 250 14.29 -25.00 -33.96
C SER A 250 13.31 -26.14 -34.24
N LYS A 251 13.24 -27.17 -33.37
CA LYS A 251 12.37 -28.36 -33.48
C LYS A 251 12.01 -28.84 -32.07
N GLY A 252 10.90 -29.59 -31.94
CA GLY A 252 10.46 -30.13 -30.65
C GLY A 252 10.15 -29.03 -29.62
N ARG A 253 9.47 -27.97 -30.09
CA ARG A 253 8.99 -26.86 -29.26
C ARG A 253 7.77 -27.33 -28.46
N MET A 254 7.57 -26.74 -27.29
CA MET A 254 6.37 -26.94 -26.50
C MET A 254 5.15 -26.41 -27.27
N SER A 255 4.00 -27.09 -27.13
CA SER A 255 2.73 -26.55 -27.63
C SER A 255 2.32 -25.30 -26.86
N LEU A 256 1.39 -24.51 -27.40
CA LEU A 256 0.88 -23.35 -26.70
C LEU A 256 0.19 -23.74 -25.38
N GLU A 257 -0.51 -24.86 -25.35
CA GLU A 257 -1.18 -25.40 -24.16
C GLU A 257 -0.16 -25.78 -23.08
N GLU A 258 0.94 -26.44 -23.44
CA GLU A 258 2.03 -26.77 -22.49
C GLU A 258 2.65 -25.50 -21.90
N LYS A 259 2.81 -24.45 -22.73
CA LYS A 259 3.33 -23.15 -22.27
C LYS A 259 2.36 -22.43 -21.33
N LYS A 260 1.06 -22.48 -21.63
CA LYS A 260 -0.01 -21.92 -20.77
C LYS A 260 -0.01 -22.61 -19.41
N GLU A 261 -0.01 -23.94 -19.38
CA GLU A 261 0.05 -24.73 -18.14
C GLU A 261 1.31 -24.41 -17.32
N LEU A 262 2.46 -24.25 -17.97
CA LEU A 262 3.69 -23.84 -17.29
C LEU A 262 3.56 -22.45 -16.64
N LEU A 263 2.99 -21.46 -17.34
CA LEU A 263 2.81 -20.12 -16.78
C LEU A 263 1.80 -20.09 -15.62
N GLU A 264 0.67 -20.79 -15.74
CA GLU A 264 -0.34 -20.90 -14.68
C GLU A 264 0.25 -21.45 -13.37
N ASN A 265 1.19 -22.40 -13.47
CA ASN A 265 1.84 -23.01 -12.31
C ASN A 265 3.11 -22.27 -11.86
N THR A 266 3.52 -21.21 -12.58
CA THR A 266 4.69 -20.41 -12.22
C THR A 266 4.40 -19.50 -11.04
N ALA A 267 5.40 -19.30 -10.17
CA ALA A 267 5.26 -18.46 -8.99
C ALA A 267 5.40 -16.97 -9.34
N LEU A 268 4.56 -16.15 -8.72
CA LEU A 268 4.71 -14.70 -8.67
C LEU A 268 5.98 -14.32 -7.91
N THR A 269 6.64 -13.28 -8.37
CA THR A 269 7.75 -12.64 -7.65
C THR A 269 7.32 -11.25 -7.22
N PRO A 270 6.99 -11.03 -5.93
CA PRO A 270 6.64 -9.71 -5.41
C PRO A 270 7.69 -8.64 -5.72
N GLY A 271 8.98 -9.01 -5.71
CA GLY A 271 10.07 -8.13 -6.13
C GLY A 271 9.96 -7.68 -7.59
N GLY A 272 9.63 -8.58 -8.53
CA GLY A 272 9.43 -8.20 -9.93
C GLY A 272 8.19 -7.33 -10.14
N ILE A 273 7.12 -7.56 -9.38
CA ILE A 273 5.91 -6.70 -9.41
C ILE A 273 6.27 -5.29 -8.89
N PHE A 274 6.98 -5.22 -7.76
CA PHE A 274 7.41 -3.96 -7.18
C PHE A 274 8.38 -3.21 -8.10
N ASP A 275 9.28 -3.92 -8.79
CA ASP A 275 10.20 -3.31 -9.76
C ASP A 275 9.45 -2.65 -10.91
N GLU A 276 8.46 -3.32 -11.51
CA GLU A 276 7.63 -2.73 -12.57
C GLU A 276 6.85 -1.51 -12.08
N PHE A 277 6.32 -1.59 -10.85
CA PHE A 277 5.61 -0.50 -10.19
C PHE A 277 6.54 0.70 -9.93
N ASN A 278 7.73 0.47 -9.39
CA ASN A 278 8.71 1.52 -9.09
C ASN A 278 9.26 2.15 -10.37
N TYR A 279 9.58 1.33 -11.38
CA TYR A 279 10.06 1.79 -12.68
C TYR A 279 9.03 2.66 -13.40
N PHE A 280 7.74 2.32 -13.31
CA PHE A 280 6.66 3.13 -13.86
C PHE A 280 6.63 4.57 -13.30
N TYR A 281 6.99 4.73 -12.03
CA TYR A 281 7.09 6.03 -11.37
C TYR A 281 8.52 6.58 -11.38
N PHE A 282 9.38 6.16 -12.31
CA PHE A 282 10.77 6.63 -12.43
C PHE A 282 11.59 6.53 -11.13
N GLY A 283 11.28 5.55 -10.27
CA GLY A 283 11.94 5.38 -8.98
C GLY A 283 11.42 6.28 -7.85
N TYR A 284 10.50 7.22 -8.11
CA TYR A 284 9.98 8.19 -7.12
C TYR A 284 9.29 7.54 -5.91
N VAL A 285 8.92 6.26 -5.98
CA VAL A 285 8.37 5.50 -4.84
C VAL A 285 9.46 5.08 -3.85
N SER A 286 10.73 5.11 -4.26
CA SER A 286 11.87 4.59 -3.49
C SER A 286 12.96 5.62 -3.24
N VAL A 287 13.15 6.56 -4.17
CA VAL A 287 14.21 7.59 -4.14
C VAL A 287 13.71 8.81 -3.36
N ASP A 288 14.51 9.28 -2.41
CA ASP A 288 14.14 10.45 -1.61
C ASP A 288 14.35 11.76 -2.36
N TRP A 289 13.68 12.83 -1.91
CA TRP A 289 13.70 14.10 -2.61
C TRP A 289 15.11 14.68 -2.78
N LEU A 290 16.05 14.40 -1.88
CA LEU A 290 17.39 14.98 -1.94
C LEU A 290 18.21 14.28 -3.03
N GLU A 291 18.15 12.95 -3.10
CA GLU A 291 18.74 12.17 -4.20
C GLU A 291 18.15 12.61 -5.54
N LEU A 292 16.83 12.85 -5.62
CA LEU A 292 16.18 13.39 -6.82
C LEU A 292 16.67 14.79 -7.22
N VAL A 293 16.96 15.69 -6.26
CA VAL A 293 17.51 17.01 -6.60
C VAL A 293 18.85 16.84 -7.33
N PHE A 294 19.73 15.98 -6.81
CA PHE A 294 21.03 15.73 -7.42
C PHE A 294 20.92 15.08 -8.80
N GLU A 295 20.00 14.13 -8.98
CA GLU A 295 19.74 13.51 -10.29
C GLU A 295 19.20 14.52 -11.32
N LEU A 296 18.28 15.39 -10.93
CA LEU A 296 17.62 16.34 -11.83
C LEU A 296 18.46 17.57 -12.15
N TYR A 297 19.16 18.11 -11.16
CA TYR A 297 19.85 19.40 -11.26
C TYR A 297 21.38 19.27 -11.29
N GLY A 298 21.94 18.08 -11.08
CA GLY A 298 23.38 17.83 -11.10
C GLY A 298 24.10 18.42 -9.88
N PRO A 299 25.39 18.83 -10.03
CA PRO A 299 26.19 19.32 -8.91
C PRO A 299 25.63 20.64 -8.35
N VAL A 300 25.87 20.92 -7.07
CA VAL A 300 25.27 22.09 -6.39
C VAL A 300 25.61 23.38 -7.11
N GLU A 301 26.76 23.47 -7.77
CA GLU A 301 27.21 24.67 -8.48
C GLU A 301 26.26 25.06 -9.63
N ASP A 302 25.66 24.09 -10.30
CA ASP A 302 24.79 24.28 -11.46
C ASP A 302 23.34 24.62 -11.05
N TRP A 303 23.00 24.47 -9.78
CA TRP A 303 21.66 24.75 -9.31
C TRP A 303 21.33 26.25 -9.43
N PRO A 304 20.09 26.60 -9.83
CA PRO A 304 19.61 27.98 -9.75
C PRO A 304 19.74 28.57 -8.33
N GLU A 305 20.10 29.83 -8.21
CA GLU A 305 20.36 30.47 -6.89
C GLU A 305 19.13 30.41 -5.96
N ASN A 306 17.94 30.57 -6.51
CA ASN A 306 16.68 30.42 -5.79
C ASN A 306 16.42 28.96 -5.35
N LEU A 307 16.94 27.97 -6.06
CA LEU A 307 16.87 26.56 -5.66
C LEU A 307 17.85 26.30 -4.53
N LYS A 308 19.11 26.73 -4.66
CA LYS A 308 20.15 26.64 -3.61
C LYS A 308 19.64 27.16 -2.27
N ILE A 309 19.07 28.36 -2.25
CA ILE A 309 18.55 28.98 -1.02
C ILE A 309 17.36 28.19 -0.46
N ARG A 310 16.43 27.73 -1.30
CA ARG A 310 15.26 26.96 -0.84
C ARG A 310 15.65 25.62 -0.23
N ILE A 311 16.56 24.87 -0.89
CA ILE A 311 17.04 23.58 -0.39
C ILE A 311 17.91 23.77 0.87
N ALA A 312 18.78 24.78 0.90
CA ALA A 312 19.52 25.11 2.11
C ALA A 312 18.59 25.45 3.28
N HIS A 313 17.53 26.21 3.04
CA HIS A 313 16.53 26.53 4.05
C HIS A 313 15.76 25.28 4.52
N SER A 314 15.34 24.39 3.62
CA SER A 314 14.63 23.15 4.00
C SER A 314 15.50 22.20 4.83
N LEU A 315 16.81 22.19 4.60
CA LEU A 315 17.79 21.42 5.39
C LEU A 315 18.22 22.13 6.68
N GLY A 316 17.68 23.33 6.96
CA GLY A 316 18.02 24.12 8.15
C GLY A 316 19.40 24.75 8.12
N TYR A 317 20.00 24.91 6.94
CA TYR A 317 21.33 25.52 6.76
C TYR A 317 21.29 27.04 6.73
N CYS A 318 20.13 27.64 6.41
CA CYS A 318 19.91 29.08 6.44
C CYS A 318 18.45 29.45 6.74
N THR A 319 18.22 30.73 7.00
CA THR A 319 16.91 31.36 7.10
C THR A 319 16.28 31.58 5.72
N ARG A 320 14.97 31.92 5.69
CA ARG A 320 14.20 32.09 4.45
C ARG A 320 14.72 33.23 3.56
N ASN A 321 15.31 34.26 4.16
CA ASN A 321 15.88 35.42 3.48
C ASN A 321 17.33 35.65 3.98
N PRO A 322 18.28 34.79 3.57
CA PRO A 322 19.60 34.78 4.14
C PRO A 322 20.45 35.95 3.63
N GLY A 323 21.29 36.49 4.52
CA GLY A 323 22.32 37.46 4.14
C GLY A 323 23.49 36.81 3.38
N GLU A 324 24.37 37.60 2.78
CA GLU A 324 25.48 37.09 1.94
C GLU A 324 26.44 36.13 2.65
N ASN A 325 26.72 36.35 3.94
CA ASN A 325 27.57 35.43 4.72
C ASN A 325 26.87 34.10 4.99
N GLU A 326 25.57 34.15 5.28
CA GLU A 326 24.74 32.98 5.54
C GLU A 326 24.57 32.13 4.27
N LYS A 327 24.38 32.78 3.11
CA LYS A 327 24.39 32.09 1.79
C LYS A 327 25.69 31.34 1.53
N LYS A 328 26.84 31.96 1.80
CA LYS A 328 28.15 31.32 1.61
C LYS A 328 28.32 30.09 2.51
N GLU A 329 27.88 30.18 3.76
CA GLU A 329 27.93 29.04 4.68
C GLU A 329 26.97 27.92 4.27
N ALA A 330 25.75 28.27 3.88
CA ALA A 330 24.76 27.34 3.35
C ALA A 330 25.28 26.59 2.11
N LEU A 331 25.88 27.30 1.15
CA LEU A 331 26.48 26.70 -0.04
C LEU A 331 27.61 25.73 0.31
N LYS A 332 28.42 26.04 1.34
CA LYS A 332 29.46 25.14 1.82
C LYS A 332 28.86 23.86 2.42
N LYS A 333 27.77 23.97 3.19
CA LYS A 333 27.05 22.81 3.74
C LYS A 333 26.40 21.95 2.64
N LEU A 334 25.80 22.58 1.63
CA LEU A 334 25.24 21.88 0.46
C LEU A 334 26.31 21.10 -0.31
N ARG A 335 27.49 21.68 -0.56
CA ARG A 335 28.60 20.94 -1.19
C ARG A 335 29.12 19.79 -0.34
N GLY A 336 29.19 19.97 0.98
CA GLY A 336 29.53 18.86 1.87
C GLY A 336 28.49 17.72 1.81
N LYS A 337 27.22 18.05 1.56
CA LYS A 337 26.15 17.07 1.36
C LYS A 337 26.26 16.36 0.00
N GLU A 338 26.60 17.09 -1.05
CA GLU A 338 26.92 16.54 -2.38
C GLU A 338 28.04 15.49 -2.29
N GLU A 339 29.15 15.81 -1.62
CA GLU A 339 30.27 14.88 -1.40
C GLU A 339 29.85 13.63 -0.61
N GLU A 340 28.95 13.78 0.37
CA GLU A 340 28.42 12.66 1.14
C GLU A 340 27.57 11.72 0.27
N GLU A 341 26.69 12.26 -0.57
CA GLU A 341 25.85 11.47 -1.47
C GLU A 341 26.68 10.82 -2.59
N ALA A 342 27.65 11.55 -3.17
CA ALA A 342 28.58 10.99 -4.15
C ALA A 342 29.40 9.82 -3.57
N ARG A 343 29.88 9.94 -2.33
CA ARG A 343 30.58 8.84 -1.65
C ARG A 343 29.67 7.64 -1.42
N LYS A 344 28.42 7.84 -1.02
CA LYS A 344 27.44 6.74 -0.90
C LYS A 344 27.21 6.06 -2.24
N GLU A 345 27.10 6.83 -3.31
CA GLU A 345 26.94 6.30 -4.66
C GLU A 345 28.17 5.51 -5.13
N GLU A 346 29.39 6.01 -4.90
CA GLU A 346 30.63 5.28 -5.19
C GLU A 346 30.77 4.00 -4.35
N GLU A 347 30.44 4.04 -3.06
CA GLU A 347 30.41 2.87 -2.20
C GLU A 347 29.42 1.82 -2.75
N ARG A 348 28.24 2.25 -3.21
CA ARG A 348 27.27 1.38 -3.88
C ARG A 348 27.85 0.80 -5.18
N ASN A 349 28.44 1.64 -6.05
CA ASN A 349 29.05 1.25 -7.34
C ASN A 349 30.21 0.26 -7.19
N GLN A 350 31.08 0.44 -6.20
CA GLN A 350 32.16 -0.52 -5.91
C GLN A 350 31.63 -1.87 -5.38
N GLU A 351 30.49 -1.86 -4.68
CA GLU A 351 29.78 -3.08 -4.30
C GLU A 351 29.13 -3.78 -5.50
N TYR A 352 28.67 -3.01 -6.51
CA TYR A 352 28.08 -3.50 -7.76
C TYR A 352 29.10 -4.20 -8.69
N GLU A 353 30.34 -3.70 -8.80
CA GLU A 353 31.35 -4.24 -9.73
C GLU A 353 31.96 -5.60 -9.30
N ARG A 354 31.85 -5.99 -8.01
CA ARG A 354 32.60 -7.14 -7.47
C ARG A 354 31.91 -8.51 -7.63
N ASP A 355 30.58 -8.57 -7.82
CA ASP A 355 29.83 -9.83 -7.94
C ASP A 355 28.38 -9.57 -8.40
N GLU A 356 28.01 -9.94 -9.64
CA GLU A 356 26.64 -9.78 -10.19
C GLU A 356 25.54 -10.38 -9.29
N LYS A 357 25.85 -11.43 -8.51
CA LYS A 357 24.89 -12.03 -7.58
C LYS A 357 24.77 -11.26 -6.26
N LYS A 358 25.78 -10.49 -5.87
CA LYS A 358 25.70 -9.55 -4.74
C LYS A 358 25.13 -8.21 -5.16
N ALA A 359 25.43 -7.71 -6.36
CA ALA A 359 24.75 -6.59 -7.00
C ALA A 359 23.22 -6.77 -6.98
N ALA A 360 22.74 -7.96 -7.36
CA ALA A 360 21.31 -8.31 -7.26
C ALA A 360 20.78 -8.41 -5.82
N LYS A 361 21.63 -8.72 -4.83
CA LYS A 361 21.28 -8.79 -3.39
C LYS A 361 21.41 -7.45 -2.64
N LEU A 362 22.17 -6.50 -3.18
CA LEU A 362 22.36 -5.15 -2.62
C LEU A 362 21.40 -4.14 -3.24
N TYR A 363 21.05 -4.31 -4.52
CA TYR A 363 19.85 -3.70 -5.11
C TYR A 363 18.57 -4.05 -4.31
N GLN A 364 18.57 -5.17 -3.57
CA GLN A 364 17.48 -5.55 -2.66
C GLN A 364 17.46 -4.75 -1.34
N ARG A 365 18.53 -4.04 -0.96
CA ARG A 365 18.62 -3.33 0.33
C ARG A 365 17.77 -2.06 0.40
N GLY A 366 17.28 -1.58 -0.75
CA GLY A 366 16.25 -0.53 -0.87
C GLY A 366 14.81 -1.05 -1.06
N ARG A 367 14.61 -2.37 -1.18
CA ARG A 367 13.31 -2.98 -1.47
C ARG A 367 12.53 -3.36 -0.21
N SER A 368 12.25 -2.38 0.67
CA SER A 368 11.17 -2.61 1.65
C SER A 368 9.86 -2.96 0.93
N GLY A 369 9.60 -2.39 -0.25
CA GLY A 369 8.34 -2.58 -0.98
C GLY A 369 8.02 -4.01 -1.45
N GLU A 370 9.02 -4.86 -1.67
CA GLU A 370 8.80 -6.27 -2.07
C GLU A 370 8.05 -7.06 -0.98
N ASP A 371 8.49 -6.91 0.27
CA ASP A 371 7.86 -7.58 1.41
C ASP A 371 6.43 -7.07 1.61
N PHE A 372 6.21 -5.76 1.45
CA PHE A 372 4.87 -5.17 1.50
C PHE A 372 3.95 -5.76 0.43
N PHE A 373 4.38 -5.82 -0.83
CA PHE A 373 3.56 -6.40 -1.91
C PHE A 373 3.26 -7.88 -1.66
N ARG A 374 4.23 -8.62 -1.12
CA ARG A 374 3.99 -10.01 -0.70
C ARG A 374 2.94 -10.09 0.41
N GLU A 375 3.03 -9.23 1.42
CA GLU A 375 2.12 -9.20 2.56
C GLU A 375 0.72 -8.72 2.16
N PHE A 376 0.60 -7.82 1.20
CA PHE A 376 -0.68 -7.40 0.61
C PHE A 376 -1.37 -8.57 -0.09
N ILE A 377 -0.67 -9.28 -0.98
CA ILE A 377 -1.25 -10.43 -1.70
C ILE A 377 -1.62 -11.54 -0.70
N THR A 378 -0.74 -11.84 0.26
CA THR A 378 -0.98 -12.90 1.24
C THR A 378 -1.99 -12.54 2.33
N GLY A 379 -2.37 -11.26 2.47
CA GLY A 379 -3.30 -10.78 3.50
C GLY A 379 -2.69 -10.72 4.89
N LYS A 380 -1.37 -10.55 4.98
CA LYS A 380 -0.64 -10.35 6.24
C LYS A 380 -0.57 -8.88 6.66
N ARG A 381 -0.74 -7.96 5.70
CA ARG A 381 -0.69 -6.52 5.89
C ARG A 381 -1.84 -5.88 5.17
N ASP A 382 -2.44 -4.88 5.81
CA ASP A 382 -3.50 -4.09 5.19
C ASP A 382 -2.94 -3.22 4.06
N ILE A 383 -3.80 -2.77 3.15
CA ILE A 383 -3.39 -1.89 2.05
C ILE A 383 -3.96 -0.51 2.35
N ASN A 384 -3.11 0.49 2.57
CA ASN A 384 -3.59 1.86 2.75
C ASN A 384 -4.17 2.42 1.44
N ARG A 385 -4.94 3.50 1.60
CA ARG A 385 -5.66 4.17 0.53
C ARG A 385 -4.71 4.62 -0.60
N GLU A 386 -3.61 5.28 -0.27
CA GLU A 386 -2.68 5.88 -1.22
C GLU A 386 -1.96 4.80 -2.04
N THR A 387 -1.57 3.67 -1.43
CA THR A 387 -0.95 2.53 -2.12
C THR A 387 -1.93 1.87 -3.08
N LEU A 388 -3.19 1.68 -2.67
CA LEU A 388 -4.19 1.15 -3.57
C LEU A 388 -4.41 2.06 -4.77
N ILE A 389 -4.59 3.37 -4.55
CA ILE A 389 -4.79 4.35 -5.63
C ILE A 389 -3.61 4.33 -6.60
N THR A 390 -2.39 4.35 -6.10
CA THR A 390 -1.18 4.44 -6.92
C THR A 390 -0.93 3.16 -7.69
N PHE A 391 -1.24 2.00 -7.11
CA PHE A 391 -1.22 0.72 -7.82
C PHE A 391 -2.27 0.68 -8.95
N LEU A 392 -3.47 1.19 -8.71
CA LEU A 392 -4.51 1.28 -9.74
C LEU A 392 -4.07 2.20 -10.90
N LEU A 393 -3.49 3.37 -10.60
CA LEU A 393 -2.96 4.26 -11.65
C LEU A 393 -1.85 3.59 -12.49
N PHE A 394 -0.97 2.82 -11.85
CA PHE A 394 0.03 2.01 -12.53
C PHE A 394 -0.61 1.03 -13.53
N VAL A 395 -1.59 0.24 -13.09
CA VAL A 395 -2.26 -0.74 -13.97
C VAL A 395 -3.00 -0.03 -15.11
N LYS A 396 -3.73 1.05 -14.81
CA LYS A 396 -4.44 1.88 -15.79
C LYS A 396 -3.55 2.29 -16.97
N MET A 397 -2.30 2.64 -16.70
CA MET A 397 -1.38 3.17 -17.70
C MET A 397 -0.60 2.08 -18.42
N LYS A 398 -0.39 0.93 -17.78
CA LYS A 398 0.40 -0.18 -18.35
C LYS A 398 -0.39 -1.12 -19.26
N ILE A 399 -1.71 -1.21 -19.09
CA ILE A 399 -2.55 -2.11 -19.89
C ILE A 399 -3.84 -1.43 -20.35
N THR A 400 -4.41 -1.96 -21.42
CA THR A 400 -5.77 -1.61 -21.84
C THR A 400 -6.76 -2.43 -21.01
N LEU A 401 -7.60 -1.73 -20.25
CA LEU A 401 -8.67 -2.34 -19.47
C LEU A 401 -9.98 -2.32 -20.27
N ASP A 402 -10.78 -3.37 -20.13
CA ASP A 402 -12.18 -3.40 -20.60
C ASP A 402 -13.04 -2.32 -19.90
N ASP A 403 -14.25 -2.10 -20.42
CA ASP A 403 -15.13 -1.04 -19.92
C ASP A 403 -15.58 -1.24 -18.46
N ASP A 404 -15.68 -2.49 -17.97
CA ASP A 404 -16.09 -2.81 -16.59
C ASP A 404 -14.96 -2.57 -15.57
N ASN A 405 -13.72 -2.65 -16.04
CA ASN A 405 -12.52 -2.53 -15.24
C ASN A 405 -11.76 -1.21 -15.49
N LYS A 406 -12.18 -0.40 -16.45
CA LYS A 406 -11.53 0.88 -16.75
C LYS A 406 -11.50 1.82 -15.55
N ILE A 407 -10.29 2.25 -15.19
CA ILE A 407 -10.09 3.16 -14.06
C ILE A 407 -10.38 4.59 -14.51
N THR A 408 -11.60 5.03 -14.23
CA THR A 408 -12.08 6.41 -14.32
C THR A 408 -12.15 7.05 -12.93
N LEU A 409 -12.36 8.37 -12.84
CA LEU A 409 -12.55 9.05 -11.56
C LEU A 409 -13.72 8.44 -10.76
N MET A 410 -14.84 8.19 -11.44
CA MET A 410 -16.02 7.55 -10.83
C MET A 410 -15.73 6.14 -10.35
N ARG A 411 -14.99 5.34 -11.16
CA ARG A 411 -14.60 3.99 -10.78
C ARG A 411 -13.64 3.97 -9.59
N MET A 412 -12.67 4.89 -9.56
CA MET A 412 -11.74 5.07 -8.44
C MET A 412 -12.52 5.34 -7.15
N ASN A 413 -13.41 6.35 -7.14
CA ASN A 413 -14.22 6.66 -5.96
C ASN A 413 -15.10 5.50 -5.52
N ARG A 414 -15.69 4.74 -6.46
CA ARG A 414 -16.46 3.52 -6.14
C ARG A 414 -15.58 2.43 -5.52
N ILE A 415 -14.35 2.26 -5.98
CA ILE A 415 -13.39 1.30 -5.40
C ILE A 415 -13.06 1.72 -3.97
N LEU A 416 -12.70 2.99 -3.76
CA LEU A 416 -12.37 3.55 -2.46
C LEU A 416 -13.52 3.36 -1.45
N GLU A 417 -14.73 3.75 -1.84
CA GLU A 417 -15.93 3.58 -1.02
C GLU A 417 -16.18 2.11 -0.65
N ASN A 418 -16.02 1.17 -1.60
CA ASN A 418 -16.16 -0.25 -1.31
C ASN A 418 -15.11 -0.79 -0.32
N CYS A 419 -13.99 -0.10 -0.15
CA CYS A 419 -12.93 -0.45 0.80
C CYS A 419 -13.09 0.27 2.16
N GLY A 420 -14.06 1.18 2.29
CA GLY A 420 -14.22 2.03 3.48
C GLY A 420 -13.26 3.23 3.49
N PHE A 421 -12.68 3.59 2.33
CA PHE A 421 -11.82 4.77 2.18
C PHE A 421 -12.62 6.01 1.81
N GLY A 422 -12.12 7.19 2.24
CA GLY A 422 -12.60 8.47 1.75
C GLY A 422 -12.43 8.61 0.23
N GLN A 423 -13.41 9.21 -0.44
CA GLN A 423 -13.33 9.51 -1.87
C GLN A 423 -12.25 10.56 -2.16
N LEU A 424 -11.89 10.73 -3.44
CA LEU A 424 -10.91 11.73 -3.84
C LEU A 424 -11.43 13.15 -3.56
N ASN A 425 -10.68 13.91 -2.76
CA ASN A 425 -10.97 15.28 -2.37
C ASN A 425 -10.00 16.27 -3.06
N PRO A 426 -10.46 17.19 -3.92
CA PRO A 426 -9.57 18.14 -4.60
C PRO A 426 -8.83 19.11 -3.68
N GLY A 427 -9.24 19.24 -2.40
CA GLY A 427 -8.55 20.04 -1.38
C GLY A 427 -7.28 19.38 -0.82
N VAL A 428 -7.13 18.06 -0.98
CA VAL A 428 -5.98 17.29 -0.47
C VAL A 428 -4.91 17.18 -1.57
N GLY A 429 -3.65 17.44 -1.23
CA GLY A 429 -2.55 17.54 -2.20
C GLY A 429 -2.35 16.27 -3.05
N PHE A 430 -2.37 15.10 -2.43
CA PHE A 430 -2.27 13.81 -3.11
C PHE A 430 -3.48 13.53 -4.01
N ASP A 431 -4.70 13.73 -3.50
CA ASP A 431 -5.93 13.50 -4.26
C ASP A 431 -6.06 14.43 -5.46
N ARG A 432 -5.64 15.69 -5.31
CA ARG A 432 -5.55 16.63 -6.42
C ARG A 432 -4.61 16.12 -7.52
N PHE A 433 -3.43 15.62 -7.15
CA PHE A 433 -2.52 14.96 -8.09
C PHE A 433 -3.22 13.80 -8.82
N VAL A 434 -3.91 12.91 -8.09
CA VAL A 434 -4.64 11.76 -8.68
C VAL A 434 -5.74 12.22 -9.64
N ILE A 435 -6.51 13.24 -9.28
CA ILE A 435 -7.58 13.80 -10.12
C ILE A 435 -7.00 14.39 -11.41
N GLU A 436 -5.93 15.19 -11.30
CA GLU A 436 -5.23 15.80 -12.44
C GLU A 436 -4.64 14.70 -13.35
N PHE A 437 -3.99 13.68 -12.77
CA PHE A 437 -3.45 12.53 -13.49
C PHE A 437 -4.53 11.77 -14.27
N LEU A 438 -5.67 11.47 -13.64
CA LEU A 438 -6.78 10.75 -14.27
C LEU A 438 -7.47 11.53 -15.40
N ARG A 439 -7.42 12.87 -15.35
CA ARG A 439 -8.05 13.77 -16.35
C ARG A 439 -7.11 14.17 -17.47
N SER A 440 -5.80 14.06 -17.26
CA SER A 440 -4.80 14.50 -18.23
C SER A 440 -4.77 13.63 -19.48
N LYS A 441 -4.45 14.26 -20.61
CA LYS A 441 -4.07 13.56 -21.85
C LYS A 441 -2.60 13.09 -21.80
N ASP A 442 -1.80 13.74 -20.95
CA ASP A 442 -0.41 13.41 -20.67
C ASP A 442 -0.21 13.27 -19.15
N PRO A 443 -0.47 12.09 -18.57
CA PRO A 443 -0.37 11.89 -17.13
C PRO A 443 1.07 11.95 -16.59
N PHE A 444 2.09 11.68 -17.42
CA PHE A 444 3.48 11.73 -16.98
C PHE A 444 3.99 13.16 -16.82
N ALA A 445 3.57 14.09 -17.69
CA ALA A 445 3.83 15.52 -17.47
C ALA A 445 3.24 16.01 -16.14
N VAL A 446 2.05 15.53 -15.76
CA VAL A 446 1.45 15.84 -14.44
C VAL A 446 2.29 15.26 -13.31
N LEU A 447 2.76 14.01 -13.44
CA LEU A 447 3.62 13.37 -12.45
C LEU A 447 4.90 14.19 -12.23
N GLU A 448 5.63 14.50 -13.31
CA GLU A 448 6.88 15.28 -13.26
C GLU A 448 6.67 16.67 -12.66
N GLU A 449 5.59 17.36 -13.05
CA GLU A 449 5.29 18.70 -12.53
C GLU A 449 5.04 18.65 -11.01
N HIS A 450 4.28 17.68 -10.52
CA HIS A 450 4.03 17.56 -9.08
C HIS A 450 5.28 17.14 -8.30
N VAL A 451 6.15 16.31 -8.88
CA VAL A 451 7.45 15.96 -8.31
C VAL A 451 8.32 17.21 -8.18
N ASP A 452 8.49 17.99 -9.25
CA ASP A 452 9.27 19.24 -9.21
C ASP A 452 8.69 20.24 -8.20
N ARG A 453 7.36 20.36 -8.13
CA ARG A 453 6.70 21.22 -7.13
C ARG A 453 6.99 20.79 -5.68
N GLN A 454 7.12 19.50 -5.37
CA GLN A 454 7.44 19.02 -4.02
C GLN A 454 8.93 19.10 -3.72
N VAL A 455 9.76 18.71 -4.67
CA VAL A 455 11.23 18.79 -4.59
C VAL A 455 11.67 20.23 -4.36
N THR A 456 11.10 21.20 -5.08
CA THR A 456 11.40 22.64 -4.89
C THR A 456 10.93 23.20 -3.54
N ARG A 457 10.09 22.48 -2.80
CA ARG A 457 9.70 22.78 -1.42
C ARG A 457 10.55 22.04 -0.38
N GLY A 458 11.49 21.20 -0.81
CA GLY A 458 12.29 20.35 0.06
C GLY A 458 11.47 19.24 0.73
N GLN A 459 10.44 18.74 0.03
CA GLN A 459 9.54 17.72 0.52
C GLN A 459 9.60 16.48 -0.38
N ASN A 460 9.43 15.31 0.21
CA ASN A 460 9.20 14.09 -0.56
C ASN A 460 7.93 14.20 -1.38
N PHE A 461 7.97 13.69 -2.61
CA PHE A 461 6.76 13.52 -3.39
C PHE A 461 5.82 12.53 -2.71
N TYR A 462 4.51 12.66 -2.94
CA TYR A 462 3.48 11.87 -2.26
C TYR A 462 3.65 10.35 -2.41
N LEU A 463 4.33 9.91 -3.46
CA LEU A 463 4.55 8.48 -3.74
C LEU A 463 5.74 7.88 -2.98
N TYR A 464 6.62 8.71 -2.43
CA TYR A 464 7.81 8.25 -1.74
C TYR A 464 7.42 7.34 -0.59
N LYS A 465 7.77 6.06 -0.70
CA LYS A 465 7.46 5.02 0.28
C LYS A 465 5.99 4.97 0.69
N VAL A 466 5.09 5.29 -0.25
CA VAL A 466 3.62 5.30 -0.03
C VAL A 466 3.07 4.02 0.61
N TYR A 467 3.74 2.89 0.34
CA TYR A 467 3.43 1.59 0.91
C TYR A 467 3.80 1.43 2.38
N ARG A 468 4.69 2.24 2.95
CA ARG A 468 5.16 2.10 4.34
C ARG A 468 4.08 2.39 5.36
N ASP A 469 3.17 3.30 5.04
CA ASP A 469 2.06 3.65 5.91
C ASP A 469 0.93 2.61 5.82
N ALA A 470 1.12 1.54 5.04
CA ALA A 470 0.21 0.40 5.00
C ALA A 470 0.40 -0.40 6.29
N TYR A 471 -0.37 -0.02 7.29
CA TYR A 471 -0.30 -0.55 8.63
C TYR A 471 -1.71 -0.86 9.12
N CYS A 472 -1.88 -2.07 9.66
CA CYS A 472 -3.12 -2.43 10.32
C CYS A 472 -3.00 -1.98 11.77
N HIS A 473 -3.73 -0.93 12.16
CA HIS A 473 -3.77 -0.48 13.55
C HIS A 473 -4.44 -1.48 14.49
N GLN A 474 -4.86 -2.67 14.06
CA GLN A 474 -5.54 -3.64 14.92
C GLN A 474 -4.68 -4.07 16.11
N GLU A 475 -3.37 -4.28 15.91
CA GLU A 475 -2.46 -4.63 17.00
C GLU A 475 -2.23 -3.44 17.93
N GLU A 476 -1.97 -2.25 17.37
CA GLU A 476 -1.84 -1.02 18.15
C GLU A 476 -3.10 -0.65 18.91
N LEU A 477 -4.28 -0.66 18.28
CA LEU A 477 -5.58 -0.46 18.90
C LEU A 477 -5.75 -1.44 20.05
N ALA A 478 -5.45 -2.73 19.83
CA ALA A 478 -5.49 -3.72 20.90
C ALA A 478 -4.51 -3.38 22.04
N GLU A 479 -3.27 -2.98 21.74
CA GLU A 479 -2.27 -2.55 22.74
C GLU A 479 -2.71 -1.31 23.54
N TYR A 480 -3.13 -0.24 22.84
CA TYR A 480 -3.66 1.00 23.42
C TYR A 480 -4.94 0.77 24.23
N LEU A 481 -5.55 -0.41 24.14
CA LEU A 481 -6.83 -0.71 24.78
C LEU A 481 -6.76 -1.94 25.68
N GLY A 482 -5.53 -2.32 26.08
CA GLY A 482 -5.29 -3.22 27.20
C GLY A 482 -4.88 -4.65 26.86
N ARG A 483 -4.44 -4.94 25.63
CA ARG A 483 -3.76 -6.21 25.32
C ARG A 483 -2.25 -6.11 25.57
N LYS A 484 -1.73 -7.03 26.38
CA LYS A 484 -0.32 -7.44 26.39
C LYS A 484 -0.13 -8.66 25.51
#